data_AF-A0A9X2G1D2-F1
#
_entry.id   AF-A0A9X2G1D2-F1
#
_cell.length_a   1.000
_cell.length_b   1.000
_cell.length_c   1.000
_cell.angle_alpha   90.00
_cell.angle_beta   90.00
_cell.angle_gamma   90.00
#
_symmetry.space_group_name_H-M   'P 1'
#
loop_
_entity.id
_entity.type
_entity.pdbx_description
1 polymer ?
#
loop_
_entity_poly.entity_id
_entity_poly.type
_entity_poly.pdbx_seq_one_letter_code
_entity_poly.pdbx_strand_id
1 'polypeptide(L)'
;MGALDRFEKSVERMMNNAFAKVGRGEVKPVELASRLRRELDDRAAVVGRDRTVAPNEFTIELAPDDFAQIEAWGAQTLADELASNITAYAATQHYAFVGPVSVTFDEQYELVPGRFTVRSRSVQGSVAPATSGAPTGRHPLIDIDGQRYLLTGPVTVIGRDAEADIVVDDPGVSRRHLEIRVTPDGVVATDMGSTNGLYVEGHQVPAATLLDGNTMTIGRTRIMFWTGSASGADNEDW
;
A
#
# COMPACT_ATOMS: atom_id res chain seq x y z
N MET A 1 10.02 16.89 10.15
CA MET A 1 10.81 16.20 9.10
C MET A 1 9.88 15.79 7.98
N GLY A 2 10.23 16.13 6.73
CA GLY A 2 9.40 15.83 5.56
C GLY A 2 9.46 14.35 5.15
N ALA A 3 8.48 13.88 4.38
CA ALA A 3 8.46 12.50 3.86
C ALA A 3 9.66 12.17 2.94
N LEU A 4 10.26 13.18 2.27
CA LEU A 4 11.48 13.00 1.46
C LEU A 4 12.70 12.65 2.32
N ASP A 5 12.91 13.37 3.43
CA ASP A 5 14.03 13.14 4.35
C ASP A 5 13.99 11.73 4.97
N ARG A 6 12.79 11.15 5.18
CA ARG A 6 12.66 9.75 5.61
C ARG A 6 13.00 8.74 4.51
N PHE A 7 12.56 9.03 3.28
CA PHE A 7 12.84 8.19 2.12
C PHE A 7 14.34 8.17 1.80
N GLU A 8 14.98 9.33 1.80
CA GLU A 8 16.44 9.46 1.61
C GLU A 8 17.20 8.57 2.61
N LYS A 9 16.86 8.66 3.90
CA LYS A 9 17.45 7.80 4.94
C LYS A 9 17.15 6.31 4.77
N SER A 10 16.00 5.94 4.18
CA SER A 10 15.67 4.52 3.95
C SER A 10 16.50 3.96 2.80
N VAL A 11 16.54 4.68 1.68
CA VAL A 11 17.34 4.34 0.50
C VAL A 11 18.84 4.32 0.83
N GLU A 12 19.33 5.28 1.63
CA GLU A 12 20.72 5.31 2.12
C GLU A 12 21.12 4.05 2.89
N ARG A 13 20.21 3.51 3.71
CA ARG A 13 20.47 2.30 4.50
C ARG A 13 20.39 1.03 3.68
N MET A 14 19.55 1.02 2.65
CA MET A 14 19.37 -0.11 1.74
C MET A 14 20.56 -0.26 0.78
N MET A 15 21.13 0.86 0.33
CA MET A 15 22.26 0.86 -0.59
C MET A 15 23.56 0.52 0.16
N ASN A 16 24.01 -0.72 0.06
CA ASN A 16 25.31 -1.18 0.58
C ASN A 16 26.48 -0.36 0.00
N ASN A 17 26.88 0.75 0.64
CA ASN A 17 27.99 1.64 0.24
C ASN A 17 28.01 2.09 -1.26
N ALA A 18 26.91 1.88 -2.01
CA ALA A 18 26.86 2.02 -3.46
C ALA A 18 26.80 3.48 -3.93
N PHE A 19 26.63 4.44 -3.02
CA PHE A 19 26.71 5.87 -3.31
C PHE A 19 28.10 6.35 -3.71
N ALA A 20 29.16 5.56 -3.47
CA ALA A 20 30.53 6.01 -3.66
C ALA A 20 30.87 6.38 -5.13
N LYS A 21 30.01 6.04 -6.10
CA LYS A 21 30.23 6.36 -7.52
C LYS A 21 28.95 6.70 -8.30
N VAL A 22 28.01 7.46 -7.72
CA VAL A 22 26.93 8.02 -8.56
C VAL A 22 27.54 9.11 -9.46
N GLY A 23 27.62 8.83 -10.76
CA GLY A 23 28.18 9.71 -11.77
C GLY A 23 27.28 10.91 -12.10
N ARG A 24 27.84 11.90 -12.82
CA ARG A 24 27.03 12.98 -13.40
C ARG A 24 26.20 12.40 -14.54
N GLY A 25 24.88 12.46 -14.42
CA GLY A 25 23.93 12.01 -15.46
C GLY A 25 23.23 10.70 -15.15
N GLU A 26 23.43 10.10 -13.99
CA GLU A 26 22.69 8.91 -13.54
C GLU A 26 21.40 9.28 -12.81
N VAL A 27 20.39 8.42 -12.91
CA VAL A 27 19.08 8.60 -12.26
C VAL A 27 19.24 8.54 -10.74
N LYS A 28 18.77 9.57 -10.04
CA LYS A 28 18.83 9.62 -8.57
C LYS A 28 17.52 9.18 -7.94
N PRO A 29 17.54 8.41 -6.83
CA PRO A 29 16.32 8.02 -6.12
C PRO A 29 15.41 9.19 -5.72
N VAL A 30 16.01 10.32 -5.31
CA VAL A 30 15.28 11.54 -4.95
C VAL A 30 14.58 12.19 -6.14
N GLU A 31 15.14 12.05 -7.35
CA GLU A 31 14.53 12.54 -8.59
C GLU A 31 13.33 11.68 -8.98
N LEU A 32 13.43 10.35 -8.81
CA LEU A 32 12.31 9.41 -8.99
C LEU A 32 11.13 9.77 -8.07
N ALA A 33 11.40 9.91 -6.77
CA ALA A 33 10.38 10.26 -5.78
C ALA A 33 9.72 11.62 -6.09
N SER A 34 10.53 12.62 -6.45
CA SER A 34 10.02 13.95 -6.81
C SER A 34 9.16 13.93 -8.08
N ARG A 35 9.55 13.15 -9.09
CA ARG A 35 8.79 12.99 -10.33
C ARG A 35 7.49 12.24 -10.12
N LEU A 36 7.49 11.19 -9.30
CA LEU A 36 6.28 10.45 -8.94
C LEU A 36 5.26 11.34 -8.23
N ARG A 37 5.69 12.17 -7.29
CA ARG A 37 4.79 13.12 -6.60
C ARG A 37 4.18 14.14 -7.56
N ARG A 38 5.00 14.66 -8.47
CA ARG A 38 4.51 15.58 -9.49
C ARG A 38 3.48 14.90 -10.40
N GLU A 39 3.76 13.68 -10.86
CA GLU A 39 2.79 12.92 -11.66
C GLU A 39 1.50 12.63 -10.88
N LEU A 40 1.60 12.31 -9.58
CA LEU A 40 0.46 12.14 -8.68
C LEU A 40 -0.40 13.41 -8.64
N ASP A 41 0.20 14.57 -8.41
CA ASP A 41 -0.49 15.86 -8.35
C ASP A 41 -1.12 16.23 -9.71
N ASP A 42 -0.37 16.06 -10.80
CA ASP A 42 -0.80 16.39 -12.16
C ASP A 42 -1.99 15.52 -12.62
N ARG A 43 -2.13 14.30 -12.08
CA ARG A 43 -3.17 13.32 -12.43
C ARG A 43 -4.29 13.20 -11.41
N ALA A 44 -4.13 13.82 -10.24
CA ALA A 44 -5.15 13.83 -9.21
C ALA A 44 -6.42 14.50 -9.74
N ALA A 45 -7.57 13.82 -9.60
CA ALA A 45 -8.84 14.28 -10.13
C ALA A 45 -9.92 14.30 -9.04
N VAL A 46 -10.72 15.36 -9.02
CA VAL A 46 -11.87 15.45 -8.11
C VAL A 46 -12.96 14.48 -8.55
N VAL A 47 -13.36 13.58 -7.66
CA VAL A 47 -14.40 12.57 -7.88
C VAL A 47 -15.49 12.74 -6.82
N GLY A 48 -16.67 13.16 -7.26
CA GLY A 48 -17.80 13.46 -6.35
C GLY A 48 -17.68 14.85 -5.73
N ARG A 49 -18.28 15.04 -4.55
CA ARG A 49 -18.42 16.37 -3.94
C ARG A 49 -17.21 16.80 -3.09
N ASP A 50 -16.46 15.86 -2.49
CA ASP A 50 -15.42 16.19 -1.50
C ASP A 50 -14.21 15.22 -1.51
N ARG A 51 -13.90 14.57 -2.65
CA ARG A 51 -12.79 13.61 -2.70
C ARG A 51 -11.94 13.78 -3.94
N THR A 52 -10.65 14.00 -3.75
CA THR A 52 -9.66 13.95 -4.83
C THR A 52 -9.09 12.54 -4.90
N VAL A 53 -9.22 11.88 -6.05
CA VAL A 53 -8.69 10.54 -6.30
C VAL A 53 -7.40 10.67 -7.10
N ALA A 54 -6.37 9.96 -6.65
CA ALA A 54 -5.07 9.90 -7.30
C ALA A 54 -4.84 8.54 -7.99
N PRO A 55 -3.95 8.47 -8.99
CA PRO A 55 -3.52 7.18 -9.55
C PRO A 55 -2.79 6.34 -8.51
N ASN A 56 -2.88 5.01 -8.64
CA ASN A 56 -2.32 4.06 -7.69
C ASN A 56 -1.39 3.02 -8.32
N GLU A 57 -1.32 2.93 -9.66
CA GLU A 57 -0.25 2.18 -10.34
C GLU A 57 0.70 3.16 -11.03
N PHE A 58 2.00 2.99 -10.80
CA PHE A 58 3.04 3.77 -11.43
C PHE A 58 4.09 2.87 -12.08
N THR A 59 4.45 3.17 -13.32
CA THR A 59 5.55 2.52 -14.03
C THR A 59 6.61 3.55 -14.38
N ILE A 60 7.82 3.33 -13.89
CA ILE A 60 8.99 4.16 -14.16
C ILE A 60 9.76 3.49 -15.30
N GLU A 61 9.72 4.13 -16.46
CA GLU A 61 10.40 3.69 -17.68
C GLU A 61 11.82 4.26 -17.71
N LEU A 62 12.82 3.38 -17.79
CA LEU A 62 14.25 3.70 -17.67
C LEU A 62 15.02 3.18 -18.89
N ALA A 63 16.14 3.83 -19.21
CA ALA A 63 17.10 3.27 -20.16
C ALA A 63 17.75 1.99 -19.58
N PRO A 64 18.24 1.06 -20.42
CA PRO A 64 18.89 -0.19 -19.98
C PRO A 64 19.94 -0.03 -18.88
N ASP A 65 20.84 0.95 -19.04
CA ASP A 65 21.93 1.20 -18.10
C ASP A 65 21.41 1.68 -16.73
N ASP A 66 20.38 2.52 -16.73
CA ASP A 66 19.75 3.02 -15.49
C ASP A 66 18.90 1.91 -14.82
N PHE A 67 18.21 1.08 -15.61
CA PHE A 67 17.45 -0.05 -15.09
C PHE A 67 18.37 -1.07 -14.39
N ALA A 68 19.48 -1.43 -15.02
CA ALA A 68 20.49 -2.31 -14.43
C ALA A 68 21.07 -1.75 -13.12
N GLN A 69 21.23 -0.42 -13.04
CA GLN A 69 21.64 0.24 -11.81
C GLN A 69 20.59 0.11 -10.69
N ILE A 70 19.31 0.28 -11.02
CA ILE A 70 18.19 0.10 -10.09
C ILE A 70 18.11 -1.35 -9.60
N GLU A 71 18.29 -2.33 -10.50
CA GLU A 71 18.37 -3.75 -10.12
C GLU A 71 19.52 -4.03 -9.14
N ALA A 72 20.69 -3.44 -9.40
CA ALA A 72 21.86 -3.58 -8.52
C ALA A 72 21.63 -2.96 -7.13
N TRP A 73 20.79 -1.94 -7.01
CA TRP A 73 20.39 -1.38 -5.72
C TRP A 73 19.36 -2.26 -5.00
N GLY A 74 18.53 -2.99 -5.76
CA GLY A 74 17.41 -3.77 -5.27
C GLY A 74 16.10 -3.15 -5.73
N ALA A 75 15.72 -3.40 -6.99
CA ALA A 75 14.56 -2.77 -7.61
C ALA A 75 13.27 -2.91 -6.78
N GLN A 76 13.03 -4.09 -6.19
CA GLN A 76 11.80 -4.33 -5.41
C GLN A 76 11.72 -3.44 -4.17
N THR A 77 12.74 -3.42 -3.32
CA THR A 77 12.68 -2.62 -2.08
C THR A 77 12.68 -1.13 -2.40
N LEU A 78 13.34 -0.68 -3.47
CA LEU A 78 13.23 0.72 -3.91
C LEU A 78 11.80 1.06 -4.37
N ALA A 79 11.15 0.17 -5.12
CA ALA A 79 9.75 0.32 -5.51
C ALA A 79 8.82 0.42 -4.29
N ASP A 80 9.00 -0.46 -3.31
CA ASP A 80 8.21 -0.46 -2.06
C ASP A 80 8.39 0.85 -1.28
N GLU A 81 9.63 1.35 -1.19
CA GLU A 81 9.94 2.64 -0.56
C GLU A 81 9.34 3.83 -1.31
N LEU A 82 9.35 3.81 -2.65
CA LEU A 82 8.69 4.83 -3.47
C LEU A 82 7.18 4.81 -3.29
N ALA A 83 6.56 3.63 -3.26
CA ALA A 83 5.13 3.46 -3.00
C ALA A 83 4.73 3.99 -1.62
N SER A 84 5.53 3.66 -0.59
CA SER A 84 5.37 4.20 0.77
C SER A 84 5.52 5.73 0.81
N ASN A 85 6.51 6.28 0.09
CA ASN A 85 6.73 7.71 -0.01
C ASN A 85 5.55 8.45 -0.66
N ILE A 86 5.03 7.93 -1.77
CA ILE A 86 3.86 8.48 -2.47
C ILE A 86 2.63 8.41 -1.57
N THR A 87 2.42 7.29 -0.89
CA THR A 87 1.28 7.11 0.02
C THR A 87 1.31 8.15 1.15
N ALA A 88 2.47 8.35 1.77
CA ALA A 88 2.65 9.36 2.81
C ALA A 88 2.43 10.78 2.26
N TYR A 89 2.87 11.06 1.03
CA TYR A 89 2.64 12.36 0.39
C TYR A 89 1.15 12.58 0.06
N ALA A 90 0.47 11.60 -0.52
CA ALA A 90 -0.96 11.62 -0.79
C ALA A 90 -1.79 11.90 0.47
N ALA A 91 -1.41 11.31 1.61
CA ALA A 91 -2.04 11.63 2.90
C ALA A 91 -1.90 13.11 3.28
N THR A 92 -0.72 13.73 3.05
CA THR A 92 -0.55 15.18 3.30
C THR A 92 -1.37 16.04 2.34
N GLN A 93 -1.55 15.59 1.09
CA GLN A 93 -2.36 16.28 0.08
C GLN A 93 -3.86 15.93 0.17
N HIS A 94 -4.25 15.06 1.10
CA HIS A 94 -5.63 14.59 1.29
C HIS A 94 -6.20 13.89 0.05
N TYR A 95 -5.34 13.20 -0.72
CA TYR A 95 -5.73 12.40 -1.86
C TYR A 95 -6.11 10.99 -1.43
N ALA A 96 -7.11 10.40 -2.09
CA ALA A 96 -7.53 9.01 -1.89
C ALA A 96 -7.09 8.13 -3.06
N PHE A 97 -6.79 6.87 -2.77
CA PHE A 97 -6.57 5.85 -3.79
C PHE A 97 -7.80 4.94 -3.94
N VAL A 98 -7.95 4.32 -5.09
CA VAL A 98 -9.02 3.35 -5.39
C VAL A 98 -8.53 1.90 -5.40
N GLY A 99 -7.26 1.69 -5.08
CA GLY A 99 -6.59 0.39 -5.07
C GLY A 99 -5.24 0.47 -4.34
N PRO A 100 -4.48 -0.64 -4.28
CA PRO A 100 -3.15 -0.65 -3.70
C PRO A 100 -2.23 0.28 -4.49
N VAL A 101 -1.30 0.93 -3.79
CA VAL A 101 -0.28 1.76 -4.45
C VAL A 101 0.89 0.87 -4.83
N SER A 102 1.16 0.75 -6.12
CA SER A 102 2.28 -0.01 -6.66
C SER A 102 3.18 0.87 -7.52
N VAL A 103 4.49 0.61 -7.43
CA VAL A 103 5.50 1.21 -8.29
C VAL A 103 6.26 0.07 -8.94
N THR A 104 6.44 0.14 -10.25
CA THR A 104 7.24 -0.83 -11.01
C THR A 104 8.27 -0.11 -11.86
N PHE A 105 9.34 -0.81 -12.19
CA PHE A 105 10.36 -0.35 -13.13
C PHE A 105 10.24 -1.13 -14.42
N ASP A 106 10.40 -0.46 -15.55
CA ASP A 106 10.37 -1.07 -16.88
C ASP A 106 11.53 -0.55 -17.73
N GLU A 107 12.12 -1.43 -18.53
CA GLU A 107 13.25 -1.10 -19.40
C GLU A 107 12.74 -0.64 -20.77
N GLN A 108 13.18 0.54 -21.21
CA GLN A 108 12.84 1.14 -22.49
C GLN A 108 14.09 1.54 -23.26
N TYR A 109 14.41 0.76 -24.31
CA TYR A 109 15.62 0.90 -25.13
C TYR A 109 15.70 2.21 -25.94
N GLU A 110 14.58 2.90 -26.15
CA GLU A 110 14.53 4.17 -26.86
C GLU A 110 14.88 5.37 -25.96
N LEU A 111 14.97 5.16 -24.63
CA LEU A 111 15.32 6.21 -23.68
C LEU A 111 16.83 6.44 -23.63
N VAL A 112 17.19 7.71 -23.51
CA VAL A 112 18.58 8.14 -23.30
C VAL A 112 18.92 7.94 -21.82
N PRO A 113 20.10 7.38 -21.48
CA PRO A 113 20.56 7.26 -20.10
C PRO A 113 20.47 8.58 -19.32
N GLY A 114 20.07 8.48 -18.05
CA GLY A 114 19.79 9.63 -17.18
C GLY A 114 18.43 10.28 -17.40
N ARG A 115 17.63 9.78 -18.35
CA ARG A 115 16.24 10.20 -18.55
C ARG A 115 15.30 9.05 -18.27
N PHE A 116 14.19 9.39 -17.64
CA PHE A 116 13.12 8.45 -17.34
C PHE A 116 11.76 9.09 -17.55
N THR A 117 10.77 8.24 -17.76
CA THR A 117 9.36 8.65 -17.86
C THR A 117 8.58 7.96 -16.76
N VAL A 118 7.54 8.62 -16.26
CA VAL A 118 6.60 8.01 -15.31
C VAL A 118 5.26 7.89 -16.03
N ARG A 119 4.72 6.68 -16.06
CA ARG A 119 3.33 6.43 -16.44
C ARG A 119 2.52 6.13 -15.19
N SER A 120 1.28 6.58 -15.19
CA SER A 120 0.37 6.40 -14.05
C SER A 120 -1.01 5.96 -14.53
N ARG A 121 -1.67 5.14 -13.70
CA ARG A 121 -3.05 4.72 -13.93
C ARG A 121 -3.79 4.55 -12.61
N SER A 122 -5.10 4.80 -12.63
CA SER A 122 -6.00 4.39 -11.56
C SER A 122 -6.57 3.01 -11.87
N VAL A 123 -6.25 2.02 -11.05
CA VAL A 123 -6.79 0.66 -11.10
C VAL A 123 -7.52 0.38 -9.80
N GLN A 124 -8.80 0.05 -9.91
CA GLN A 124 -9.59 -0.28 -8.72
C GLN A 124 -9.11 -1.61 -8.15
N GLY A 125 -8.75 -1.61 -6.86
CA GLY A 125 -8.33 -2.79 -6.12
C GLY A 125 -9.26 -3.12 -4.98
N SER A 126 -9.03 -4.30 -4.40
CA SER A 126 -9.78 -4.79 -3.23
C SER A 126 -9.46 -4.01 -1.95
N VAL A 127 -8.31 -3.35 -1.92
CA VAL A 127 -7.82 -2.54 -0.80
C VAL A 127 -7.19 -1.26 -1.31
N ALA A 128 -7.12 -0.24 -0.46
CA ALA A 128 -6.35 0.98 -0.72
C ALA A 128 -5.67 1.45 0.57
N PRO A 129 -4.46 2.04 0.51
CA PRO A 129 -3.86 2.64 1.70
C PRO A 129 -4.76 3.73 2.29
N ALA A 130 -4.93 3.74 3.61
CA ALA A 130 -5.73 4.75 4.28
C ALA A 130 -4.96 6.08 4.35
N THR A 131 -5.28 6.99 3.43
CA THR A 131 -4.68 8.34 3.38
C THR A 131 -5.44 9.37 4.23
N SER A 132 -6.62 9.01 4.74
CA SER A 132 -7.48 9.82 5.61
C SER A 132 -7.99 8.96 6.77
N GLY A 133 -7.88 9.44 8.01
CA GLY A 133 -8.01 8.63 9.23
C GLY A 133 -9.42 8.27 9.71
N ALA A 134 -10.47 8.40 8.90
CA ALA A 134 -11.83 8.06 9.33
C ALA A 134 -12.36 6.86 8.53
N PRO A 135 -12.48 5.66 9.12
CA PRO A 135 -13.21 4.58 8.49
C PRO A 135 -14.65 5.03 8.24
N THR A 136 -15.25 4.58 7.14
CA THR A 136 -16.69 4.78 6.88
C THR A 136 -17.36 3.41 6.89
N GLY A 137 -18.63 3.30 7.29
CA GLY A 137 -19.34 2.02 7.29
C GLY A 137 -19.38 1.36 5.90
N ARG A 138 -19.02 2.10 4.85
CA ARG A 138 -18.91 1.64 3.47
C ARG A 138 -17.53 1.10 3.08
N HIS A 139 -16.48 1.46 3.82
CA HIS A 139 -15.11 0.99 3.62
C HIS A 139 -14.47 0.75 5.00
N PRO A 140 -14.62 -0.48 5.53
CA PRO A 140 -13.94 -0.88 6.75
C PRO A 140 -12.43 -0.71 6.63
N LEU A 141 -11.74 -0.56 7.76
CA LEU A 141 -10.31 -0.37 7.84
C LEU A 141 -9.68 -1.56 8.56
N ILE A 142 -8.50 -1.98 8.09
CA ILE A 142 -7.62 -2.87 8.83
C ILE A 142 -6.26 -2.22 9.05
N ASP A 143 -5.62 -2.51 10.18
CA ASP A 143 -4.25 -2.11 10.51
C ASP A 143 -3.41 -3.38 10.68
N ILE A 144 -2.34 -3.46 9.89
CA ILE A 144 -1.37 -4.55 9.89
C ILE A 144 0.00 -3.92 10.16
N ASP A 145 0.59 -4.24 11.31
CA ASP A 145 1.90 -3.71 11.74
C ASP A 145 2.04 -2.18 11.61
N GLY A 146 0.96 -1.44 11.87
CA GLY A 146 0.91 0.02 11.80
C GLY A 146 0.62 0.59 10.41
N GLN A 147 0.50 -0.25 9.37
CA GLN A 147 0.01 0.14 8.05
C GLN A 147 -1.50 -0.05 7.97
N ARG A 148 -2.20 1.01 7.56
CA ARG A 148 -3.67 1.02 7.51
C ARG A 148 -4.17 0.89 6.09
N TYR A 149 -5.13 0.00 5.88
CA TYR A 149 -5.76 -0.28 4.60
C TYR A 149 -7.27 -0.12 4.71
N LEU A 150 -7.85 0.61 3.76
CA LEU A 150 -9.29 0.62 3.51
C LEU A 150 -9.65 -0.58 2.64
N LEU A 151 -10.68 -1.34 3.02
CA LEU A 151 -11.24 -2.40 2.20
C LEU A 151 -12.17 -1.76 1.16
N THR A 152 -11.69 -1.66 -0.08
CA THR A 152 -12.37 -0.98 -1.20
C THR A 152 -13.13 -1.92 -2.13
N GLY A 153 -12.85 -3.22 -2.05
CA GLY A 153 -13.55 -4.27 -2.80
C GLY A 153 -14.33 -5.24 -1.92
N PRO A 154 -15.11 -6.14 -2.54
CA PRO A 154 -15.94 -7.10 -1.82
C PRO A 154 -15.15 -8.22 -1.15
N VAL A 155 -13.94 -8.51 -1.64
CA VAL A 155 -13.09 -9.60 -1.18
C VAL A 155 -11.65 -9.09 -1.14
N THR A 156 -10.96 -9.26 -0.02
CA THR A 156 -9.54 -8.95 0.17
C THR A 156 -8.80 -10.19 0.64
N VAL A 157 -7.73 -10.58 -0.04
CA VAL A 157 -6.86 -11.69 0.34
C VAL A 157 -5.60 -11.16 1.00
N ILE A 158 -5.29 -11.70 2.18
CA ILE A 158 -4.07 -11.38 2.93
C ILE A 158 -3.20 -12.64 2.98
N GLY A 159 -1.91 -12.48 2.69
CA GLY A 159 -0.97 -13.58 2.65
C GLY A 159 0.46 -13.13 2.45
N ARG A 160 1.38 -14.09 2.33
CA ARG A 160 2.81 -13.82 2.13
C ARG A 160 3.23 -13.77 0.67
N ASP A 161 2.39 -14.26 -0.24
CA ASP A 161 2.70 -14.28 -1.68
C ASP A 161 2.31 -12.96 -2.35
N ALA A 162 2.99 -12.62 -3.44
CA ALA A 162 2.72 -11.42 -4.23
C ALA A 162 1.35 -11.44 -4.92
N GLU A 163 0.71 -12.61 -5.01
CA GLU A 163 -0.66 -12.77 -5.51
C GLU A 163 -1.74 -12.32 -4.49
N ALA A 164 -1.37 -12.02 -3.25
CA ALA A 164 -2.31 -11.49 -2.24
C ALA A 164 -2.57 -9.99 -2.45
N ASP A 165 -3.79 -9.52 -2.11
CA ASP A 165 -4.13 -8.09 -2.15
C ASP A 165 -3.33 -7.29 -1.12
N ILE A 166 -3.02 -7.91 0.03
CA ILE A 166 -2.06 -7.39 1.01
C ILE A 166 -1.01 -8.46 1.29
N VAL A 167 0.23 -8.12 0.97
CA VAL A 167 1.40 -8.95 1.21
C VAL A 167 1.97 -8.65 2.59
N VAL A 168 2.19 -9.70 3.38
CA VAL A 168 2.75 -9.64 4.72
C VAL A 168 4.05 -10.43 4.78
N ASP A 169 5.14 -9.78 5.21
CA ASP A 169 6.43 -10.43 5.41
C ASP A 169 6.50 -11.15 6.76
N ASP A 170 5.83 -12.29 6.85
CA ASP A 170 5.87 -13.15 8.03
C ASP A 170 5.97 -14.64 7.64
N PRO A 171 7.07 -15.33 7.97
CA PRO A 171 7.24 -16.76 7.73
C PRO A 171 6.10 -17.64 8.30
N GLY A 172 5.40 -17.18 9.33
CA GLY A 172 4.23 -17.86 9.90
C GLY A 172 2.96 -17.73 9.04
N VAL A 173 3.00 -16.93 7.97
CA VAL A 173 1.85 -16.65 7.10
C VAL A 173 1.96 -17.49 5.80
N SER A 174 0.88 -18.23 5.51
CA SER A 174 0.70 -18.94 4.25
C SER A 174 0.60 -17.98 3.07
N ARG A 175 0.89 -18.48 1.86
CA ARG A 175 0.87 -17.70 0.60
C ARG A 175 -0.43 -16.93 0.41
N ARG A 176 -1.56 -17.61 0.62
CA ARG A 176 -2.91 -17.06 0.76
C ARG A 176 -3.43 -17.58 2.09
N HIS A 177 -3.52 -16.72 3.10
CA HIS A 177 -3.79 -17.14 4.47
C HIS A 177 -5.23 -16.87 4.86
N LEU A 178 -5.68 -15.65 4.61
CA LEU A 178 -6.92 -15.10 5.12
C LEU A 178 -7.66 -14.38 3.97
N GLU A 179 -8.95 -14.62 3.86
CA GLU A 179 -9.86 -13.84 3.03
C GLU A 179 -10.75 -12.99 3.94
N ILE A 180 -10.86 -11.69 3.68
CA ILE A 180 -11.84 -10.79 4.29
C ILE A 180 -12.87 -10.43 3.23
N ARG A 181 -14.14 -10.76 3.49
CA ARG A 181 -15.26 -10.47 2.61
C ARG A 181 -16.14 -9.39 3.22
N VAL A 182 -16.34 -8.29 2.50
CA VAL A 182 -17.26 -7.21 2.86
C VAL A 182 -18.59 -7.46 2.16
N THR A 183 -19.65 -7.70 2.93
CA THR A 183 -21.02 -7.89 2.45
C THR A 183 -21.94 -6.82 3.02
N PRO A 184 -23.17 -6.67 2.50
CA PRO A 184 -24.17 -5.78 3.10
C PRO A 184 -24.53 -6.14 4.56
N ASP A 185 -24.37 -7.40 4.94
CA ASP A 185 -24.76 -7.93 6.26
C ASP A 185 -23.61 -7.91 7.27
N GLY A 186 -22.40 -7.54 6.85
CA GLY A 186 -21.23 -7.45 7.73
C GLY A 186 -19.93 -7.81 7.02
N VAL A 187 -18.86 -7.96 7.80
CA VAL A 187 -17.54 -8.36 7.31
C VAL A 187 -17.20 -9.72 7.86
N VAL A 188 -16.76 -10.64 7.01
CA VAL A 188 -16.41 -12.01 7.41
C VAL A 188 -14.96 -12.29 7.05
N ALA A 189 -14.18 -12.70 8.04
CA ALA A 189 -12.83 -13.22 7.88
C ALA A 189 -12.89 -14.75 7.78
N THR A 190 -12.22 -15.34 6.79
CA THR A 190 -12.19 -16.79 6.54
C THR A 190 -10.75 -17.27 6.34
N ASP A 191 -10.35 -18.32 7.05
CA ASP A 191 -9.08 -19.00 6.84
C ASP A 191 -9.09 -19.76 5.51
N MET A 192 -8.04 -19.61 4.70
CA MET A 192 -7.95 -20.21 3.35
C MET A 192 -7.27 -21.59 3.35
N GLY A 193 -7.33 -22.33 4.45
CA GLY A 193 -6.59 -23.59 4.63
C GLY A 193 -5.12 -23.31 4.97
N SER A 194 -4.88 -22.33 5.82
CA SER A 194 -3.53 -21.94 6.19
C SER A 194 -2.86 -22.99 7.08
N THR A 195 -1.52 -22.94 7.17
CA THR A 195 -0.75 -23.90 7.97
C THR A 195 -0.90 -23.66 9.47
N ASN A 196 -0.98 -22.40 9.88
CA ASN A 196 -1.00 -22.01 11.30
C ASN A 196 -2.39 -21.60 11.80
N GLY A 197 -3.36 -21.42 10.89
CA GLY A 197 -4.74 -21.03 11.18
C GLY A 197 -4.93 -19.54 11.44
N LEU A 198 -6.18 -19.12 11.31
CA LEU A 198 -6.69 -17.82 11.73
C LEU A 198 -7.09 -17.84 13.21
N TYR A 199 -6.65 -16.83 13.96
CA TYR A 199 -7.12 -16.57 15.33
C TYR A 199 -7.89 -15.25 15.38
N VAL A 200 -9.00 -15.23 16.10
CA VAL A 200 -9.83 -14.04 16.36
C VAL A 200 -10.02 -13.91 17.86
N GLU A 201 -9.64 -12.77 18.44
CA GLU A 201 -9.63 -12.56 19.90
C GLU A 201 -8.92 -13.71 20.66
N GLY A 202 -7.82 -14.21 20.10
CA GLY A 202 -7.02 -15.31 20.67
C GLY A 202 -7.58 -16.72 20.45
N HIS A 203 -8.72 -16.88 19.77
CA HIS A 203 -9.35 -18.18 19.52
C HIS A 203 -9.16 -18.61 18.05
N GLN A 204 -8.69 -19.82 17.82
CA GLN A 204 -8.54 -20.36 16.48
C GLN A 204 -9.92 -20.65 15.87
N VAL A 205 -10.19 -20.10 14.69
CA VAL A 205 -11.49 -20.23 14.01
C VAL A 205 -11.30 -20.42 12.50
N PRO A 206 -12.16 -21.22 11.84
CA PRO A 206 -12.13 -21.34 10.38
C PRO A 206 -12.72 -20.10 9.69
N ALA A 207 -13.65 -19.40 10.35
CA ALA A 207 -14.20 -18.13 9.91
C ALA A 207 -14.80 -17.36 11.11
N ALA A 208 -14.89 -16.04 11.00
CA ALA A 208 -15.55 -15.18 11.98
C ALA A 208 -16.19 -13.96 11.31
N THR A 209 -17.37 -13.57 11.81
CA THR A 209 -17.93 -12.24 11.54
C THR A 209 -17.15 -11.23 12.38
N LEU A 210 -16.56 -10.23 11.73
CA LEU A 210 -15.79 -9.18 12.38
C LEU A 210 -16.71 -8.05 12.86
N LEU A 211 -16.43 -7.59 14.07
CA LEU A 211 -17.01 -6.42 14.72
C LEU A 211 -15.94 -5.35 14.92
N ASP A 212 -16.38 -4.12 15.14
CA ASP A 212 -15.47 -3.00 15.40
C ASP A 212 -14.51 -3.32 16.56
N GLY A 213 -13.21 -3.05 16.34
CA GLY A 213 -12.17 -3.29 17.32
C GLY A 213 -11.63 -4.72 17.36
N ASN A 214 -12.14 -5.65 16.53
CA ASN A 214 -11.64 -7.02 16.56
C ASN A 214 -10.15 -7.12 16.21
N THR A 215 -9.47 -8.01 16.91
CA THR A 215 -8.11 -8.43 16.64
C THR A 215 -8.12 -9.81 15.99
N MET A 216 -7.57 -9.88 14.78
CA MET A 216 -7.18 -11.12 14.12
C MET A 216 -5.68 -11.37 14.28
N THR A 217 -5.26 -12.62 14.23
CA THR A 217 -3.84 -13.00 14.22
C THR A 217 -3.61 -14.15 13.25
N ILE A 218 -2.62 -13.98 12.38
CA ILE A 218 -2.16 -14.99 11.42
C ILE A 218 -0.65 -15.11 11.55
N GLY A 219 -0.11 -16.32 11.76
CA GLY A 219 1.31 -16.47 12.08
C GLY A 219 1.69 -15.67 13.34
N ARG A 220 2.55 -14.66 13.17
CA ARG A 220 2.96 -13.67 14.20
C ARG A 220 2.38 -12.27 13.91
N THR A 221 1.68 -12.11 12.81
CA THR A 221 1.11 -10.84 12.35
C THR A 221 -0.21 -10.58 13.05
N ARG A 222 -0.32 -9.42 13.69
CA ARG A 222 -1.55 -8.94 14.33
C ARG A 222 -2.27 -7.98 13.38
N ILE A 223 -3.56 -8.25 13.14
CA ILE A 223 -4.40 -7.44 12.27
C ILE A 223 -5.55 -6.90 13.11
N MET A 224 -5.67 -5.58 13.20
CA MET A 224 -6.79 -4.94 13.88
C MET A 224 -7.83 -4.51 12.84
N PHE A 225 -9.11 -4.68 13.15
CA PHE A 225 -10.23 -4.32 12.28
C PHE A 225 -11.09 -3.24 12.91
N TRP A 226 -11.46 -2.25 12.11
CA TRP A 226 -12.46 -1.24 12.46
C TRP A 226 -13.47 -1.11 11.35
N THR A 227 -14.75 -1.15 11.72
CA THR A 227 -15.80 -0.69 10.82
C THR A 227 -15.96 0.80 11.06
N GLY A 228 -16.17 1.58 10.01
CA GLY A 228 -16.47 3.00 10.17
C GLY A 228 -17.88 3.21 10.70
N SER A 229 -18.23 2.60 11.83
CA SER A 229 -19.36 3.06 12.62
C SER A 229 -19.00 4.44 13.15
N ALA A 230 -19.79 5.42 12.71
CA ALA A 230 -19.80 6.75 13.26
C ALA A 230 -19.73 6.65 14.79
N SER A 231 -18.60 7.08 15.36
CA SER A 231 -18.54 7.35 16.78
C SER A 231 -19.45 8.54 17.05
N GLY A 232 -20.62 8.27 17.62
CA GLY A 232 -21.50 9.28 18.23
C GLY A 232 -22.81 9.55 17.49
N ALA A 233 -23.72 8.57 17.45
CA ALA A 233 -25.14 8.84 17.32
C ALA A 233 -25.95 7.87 18.20
N ASP A 234 -25.56 7.75 19.47
CA ASP A 234 -26.41 7.18 20.52
C ASP A 234 -26.83 8.30 21.48
N ASN A 235 -27.95 8.90 21.11
CA ASN A 235 -29.08 9.29 21.96
C ASN A 235 -28.85 9.86 23.38
N GLU A 236 -29.22 11.13 23.55
CA GLU A 236 -29.98 11.59 24.72
C GLU A 236 -31.22 12.34 24.21
N ASP A 237 -32.31 11.59 24.04
CA ASP A 237 -33.68 12.11 24.13
C ASP A 237 -33.87 12.72 25.53
N TRP A 238 -34.18 14.03 25.62
CA TRP A 238 -35.22 14.66 26.48
C TRP A 238 -35.53 16.06 25.96
#